data_AF-A0A0M0KXC4-F1
#
_entry.id   AF-A0A0M0KXC4-F1
#
_cell.length_a   1.000
_cell.length_b   1.000
_cell.length_c   1.000
_cell.angle_alpha   90.00
_cell.angle_beta   90.00
_cell.angle_gamma   90.00
#
_symmetry.space_group_name_H-M   'P 1'
#
loop_
_entity.id
_entity.type
_entity.pdbx_description
1 polymer ?
#
loop_
_entity_poly.entity_id
_entity_poly.type
_entity_poly.pdbx_seq_one_letter_code
_entity_poly.pdbx_strand_id
1 'polypeptide(L)' 'MQSAEIKARDIERYEKKYKLTWHELNDVKTIQLVPSVINSKFGHIGGVGEINAGAFGPEGFANK' A
#
# COMPACT_ATOMS: atom_id res chain seq x y z
N MET A 1 -18.91 -21.89 -2.48
CA MET A 1 -18.88 -20.91 -1.38
C MET A 1 -19.76 -19.76 -1.78
N GLN A 2 -20.89 -19.53 -1.10
CA GLN A 2 -21.71 -18.33 -1.32
C GLN A 2 -20.86 -17.13 -0.92
N SER A 3 -20.69 -16.17 -1.81
CA SER A 3 -20.13 -14.86 -1.45
C SER A 3 -21.11 -14.23 -0.47
N ALA A 4 -20.79 -14.25 0.83
CA ALA A 4 -21.46 -13.38 1.78
C ALA A 4 -21.35 -11.94 1.25
N GLU A 5 -22.42 -11.16 1.34
CA GLU A 5 -22.44 -9.78 0.89
C GLU A 5 -21.53 -8.94 1.80
N ILE A 6 -20.22 -8.94 1.52
CA ILE A 6 -19.23 -8.17 2.27
C ILE A 6 -19.43 -6.70 1.94
N LYS A 7 -19.70 -5.89 2.96
CA LYS A 7 -19.84 -4.44 2.82
C LYS A 7 -18.53 -3.75 3.16
N ALA A 8 -18.36 -2.53 2.66
CA ALA A 8 -17.20 -1.70 2.99
C ALA A 8 -16.97 -1.55 4.51
N ARG A 9 -18.06 -1.48 5.30
CA ARG A 9 -17.98 -1.43 6.77
C ARG A 9 -17.42 -2.72 7.40
N ASP A 10 -17.61 -3.87 6.76
CA ASP A 10 -17.05 -5.13 7.26
C ASP A 10 -15.54 -5.15 7.04
N ILE A 11 -15.08 -4.61 5.92
CA ILE A 11 -13.66 -4.40 5.63
C ILE A 11 -13.04 -3.41 6.64
N GLU A 12 -13.67 -2.26 6.88
CA GLU A 12 -13.18 -1.29 7.88
C GLU A 12 -13.08 -1.90 9.29
N ARG A 13 -14.08 -2.69 9.69
CA ARG A 13 -14.04 -3.41 10.98
C ARG A 13 -12.91 -4.42 11.02
N TYR A 14 -12.68 -5.13 9.93
CA TYR A 14 -11.61 -6.11 9.79
C TYR A 14 -10.23 -5.44 9.89
N GLU A 15 -10.02 -4.33 9.18
CA GLU A 15 -8.81 -3.52 9.23
C GLU A 15 -8.47 -3.08 10.66
N LYS A 16 -9.44 -2.48 11.36
CA LYS A 16 -9.26 -2.00 12.75
C LYS A 16 -8.98 -3.16 13.71
N LYS A 17 -9.68 -4.28 13.55
CA LYS A 17 -9.53 -5.46 14.41
C LYS A 17 -8.12 -6.06 14.30
N TYR A 18 -7.60 -6.17 13.08
CA TYR A 18 -6.32 -6.84 12.82
C TYR A 18 -5.15 -5.88 12.62
N LYS A 19 -5.38 -4.56 12.77
CA LYS A 19 -4.38 -3.50 12.59
C LYS A 19 -3.71 -3.63 11.22
N LEU A 20 -4.53 -3.58 10.18
CA LEU A 20 -4.11 -3.64 8.78
C LEU A 20 -4.16 -2.25 8.14
N THR A 21 -3.33 -2.04 7.13
CA THR A 21 -3.31 -0.85 6.29
C THR A 21 -3.26 -1.26 4.84
N TRP A 22 -3.91 -0.49 3.97
CA TRP A 22 -3.77 -0.64 2.52
C TRP A 22 -2.35 -0.31 2.09
N HIS A 23 -1.76 -1.20 1.31
CA HIS A 23 -0.44 -1.06 0.71
C HIS A 23 -0.56 -1.31 -0.79
N GLU A 24 -0.07 -0.36 -1.58
CA GLU A 24 0.04 -0.46 -3.04
C GLU A 24 1.23 -1.35 -3.39
N LEU A 25 1.03 -2.34 -4.25
CA LEU A 25 2.11 -3.22 -4.72
C LEU A 25 2.90 -2.57 -5.86
N ASN A 26 4.09 -3.10 -6.12
CA ASN A 26 5.01 -2.63 -7.17
C ASN A 26 4.43 -2.64 -8.59
N ASP A 27 3.30 -3.31 -8.83
CA ASP A 27 2.63 -3.35 -10.13
C ASP A 27 1.74 -2.12 -10.41
N VAL A 28 1.57 -1.23 -9.42
CA VAL A 28 0.75 0.01 -9.46
C VAL A 28 -0.71 -0.26 -9.87
N LYS A 29 -1.18 -1.49 -9.65
CA LYS A 29 -2.53 -1.94 -10.03
C LYS A 29 -3.25 -2.63 -8.89
N THR A 30 -2.47 -3.26 -8.01
CA THR A 30 -2.99 -4.08 -6.93
C THR A 30 -2.75 -3.39 -5.60
N ILE A 31 -3.78 -3.37 -4.75
CA ILE A 31 -3.67 -2.91 -3.36
C ILE A 31 -4.06 -4.07 -2.45
N GLN A 32 -3.30 -4.26 -1.39
CA GLN A 32 -3.53 -5.32 -0.41
C GLN A 32 -3.53 -4.78 1.02
N LEU A 33 -4.32 -5.40 1.88
CA LEU A 33 -4.25 -5.18 3.32
C LEU A 33 -3.06 -5.93 3.89
N VAL A 34 -2.13 -5.20 4.50
CA VAL A 34 -0.96 -5.76 5.19
C VAL A 34 -0.92 -5.27 6.63
N PRO A 35 -0.30 -6.01 7.58
CA PRO A 35 -0.11 -5.54 8.94
C PRO A 35 0.54 -4.16 8.99
N SER A 36 -0.05 -3.23 9.74
CA SER A 36 0.43 -1.84 9.83
C SER A 36 1.87 -1.76 10.32
N VAL A 37 2.30 -2.70 11.17
CA VAL A 37 3.69 -2.79 11.64
C VAL A 37 4.66 -3.13 10.51
N ILE A 38 4.24 -3.88 9.49
CA ILE A 38 5.09 -4.18 8.34
C ILE A 38 5.13 -2.96 7.42
N ASN A 39 3.96 -2.37 7.13
CA ASN A 39 3.85 -1.21 6.25
C ASN A 39 4.59 0.03 6.79
N SER A 40 4.67 0.18 8.12
CA SER A 40 5.37 1.32 8.75
C SER A 40 6.87 1.13 8.93
N LYS A 41 7.38 -0.11 8.76
CA LYS A 41 8.81 -0.42 8.92
C LYS A 41 9.61 -0.02 7.71
N PHE A 42 9.01 -0.15 6.53
CA PHE A 42 9.59 0.38 5.31
C PHE A 42 9.15 1.84 5.19
N GLY A 43 10.11 2.76 5.01
CA GLY A 43 9.76 4.09 4.55
C GLY A 43 9.00 4.00 3.24
N HIS A 44 8.32 5.06 2.82
CA HIS A 44 7.69 5.08 1.50
C HIS A 44 8.81 5.11 0.45
N ILE A 45 9.24 3.94 -0.01
CA ILE A 45 10.23 3.75 -1.08
C ILE A 45 9.50 3.10 -2.27
N GLY A 46 9.36 3.83 -3.36
CA GLY A 46 8.58 3.54 -4.55
C GLY A 46 7.26 4.33 -4.62
N GLY A 47 6.77 4.59 -5.84
CA GLY A 47 5.45 5.20 -6.11
C GLY A 47 5.48 6.65 -6.63
N VAL A 48 4.31 7.19 -6.98
CA VAL A 48 4.17 8.56 -7.53
C VAL A 48 4.70 9.63 -6.56
N GLY A 49 4.58 9.40 -5.25
CA GLY A 49 5.12 10.31 -4.23
C GLY A 49 6.63 10.48 -4.32
N GLU A 50 7.37 9.40 -4.57
CA GLU A 50 8.82 9.46 -4.75
C GLU A 50 9.24 9.98 -6.13
N ILE A 51 8.48 9.66 -7.19
CA ILE A 51 8.68 10.28 -8.52
C ILE A 51 8.54 11.81 -8.43
N ASN A 52 7.48 12.29 -7.76
CA ASN A 52 7.25 13.73 -7.56
C ASN A 52 8.28 14.38 -6.62
N ALA A 53 8.85 13.62 -5.68
CA ALA A 53 9.93 14.08 -4.81
C ALA A 53 11.31 14.08 -5.50
N GLY A 54 11.40 13.70 -6.77
CA GLY A 54 12.64 13.69 -7.55
C GLY A 54 13.55 12.50 -7.26
N ALA A 55 13.03 11.42 -6.66
CA ALA A 55 13.80 10.21 -6.39
C ALA A 55 14.11 9.40 -7.67
N PHE A 56 13.46 9.72 -8.79
CA PHE A 56 13.64 9.04 -10.07
C PHE A 56 13.91 10.05 -11.19
N GLY A 57 15.01 9.83 -11.93
CA GLY A 57 15.34 10.51 -13.18
C GLY A 57 15.08 9.60 -14.40
N PRO A 58 15.30 10.09 -15.62
CA PRO A 58 15.09 9.33 -16.85
C PRO A 58 15.90 8.02 -16.94
N GLU A 59 16.94 7.85 -16.11
CA GLU A 59 17.81 6.66 -16.10
C GLU A 59 17.69 5.80 -14.81
N GLY A 60 16.62 5.98 -14.03
CA GLY A 60 16.38 5.22 -12.81
C GLY A 60 16.40 6.07 -11.55
N PHE A 61 16.80 5.51 -10.40
CA PHE A 61 16.90 6.29 -9.16
C PHE A 61 17.85 7.47 -9.36
N ALA A 62 17.37 8.67 -9.04
CA ALA A 62 18.20 9.86 -9.00
C ALA A 62 19.24 9.64 -7.91
N ASN A 63 20.47 9.28 -8.32
CA ASN A 63 21.60 9.23 -7.40
C ASN A 63 21.74 10.63 -6.77
N LYS A 64 21.71 10.66 -5.44
CA LYS A 64 21.96 11.87 -4.67
C LYS A 64 23.46 12.20 -4.66
#